data_AF-A0A4U1JAC1-F1
#
_entry.id   AF-A0A4U1JAC1-F1
#
_cell.length_a   1.000
_cell.length_b   1.000
_cell.length_c   1.000
_cell.angle_alpha   90.00
_cell.angle_beta   90.00
_cell.angle_gamma   90.00
#
_symmetry.space_group_name_H-M   'P 1'
#
loop_
_entity.id
_entity.type
_entity.pdbx_description
1 polymer ?
#
loop_
_entity_poly.entity_id
_entity_poly.type
_entity_poly.pdbx_seq_one_letter_code
_entity_poly.pdbx_strand_id
1 'polypeptide(L)'
;MSPIRLASLVLVSLSAGLLLGCPGTETPPGGSAGTGGTGGTGGTGGMGGDGGMTTSSSGTGGALPMCTDFGDVTQSDCNLLAQDCEGANETCRPNSLGTATVCEGGGGVKGVGAKCTASFGECAAGLYCVFGYCTPVCCQSEPAFFCGSAKCSVRINYGSKRIWTCNFAPSCTLFDGKECDEDTECRLTVLEDELALCVPPSGKFAAEGEPCDAINDCGEAQRCDSVCRYSCLNMGWQDLELGKGGCPAGQTCTPDTPLYGVCRP
;
A
#
# COMPACT_ATOMS: atom_id res chain seq x y z
N MET A 1 35.87 -43.23 -16.26
CA MET A 1 35.40 -44.60 -15.90
C MET A 1 34.30 -44.46 -14.85
N SER A 2 33.28 -45.33 -14.90
CA SER A 2 32.24 -45.56 -13.89
C SER A 2 32.35 -47.05 -13.46
N PRO A 3 31.56 -47.64 -12.54
CA PRO A 3 30.39 -47.17 -11.77
C PRO A 3 30.82 -46.77 -10.32
N ILE A 4 30.10 -46.85 -9.18
CA ILE A 4 28.85 -47.51 -8.72
C ILE A 4 28.02 -46.58 -7.81
N ARG A 5 26.72 -46.88 -7.71
CA ARG A 5 25.66 -46.24 -6.92
C ARG A 5 25.77 -46.48 -5.41
N LEU A 6 25.04 -45.69 -4.62
CA LEU A 6 24.11 -46.26 -3.64
C LEU A 6 22.85 -45.38 -3.55
N ALA A 7 21.70 -46.00 -3.31
CA ALA A 7 20.40 -45.36 -3.19
C ALA A 7 19.61 -46.01 -2.04
N SER A 8 18.79 -45.22 -1.35
CA SER A 8 17.83 -45.72 -0.36
C SER A 8 16.45 -45.14 -0.65
N LEU A 9 15.42 -45.96 -0.45
CA LEU A 9 14.03 -45.66 -0.78
C LEU A 9 13.21 -45.36 0.48
N VAL A 10 12.18 -44.52 0.28
CA VAL A 10 10.80 -44.66 0.81
C VAL A 10 10.62 -44.92 2.31
N LEU A 11 9.84 -44.04 2.94
CA LEU A 11 8.68 -44.50 3.72
C LEU A 11 7.52 -43.50 3.58
N VAL A 12 6.35 -44.03 3.19
CA VAL A 12 5.08 -43.30 3.11
C VAL A 12 4.25 -43.68 4.33
N SER A 13 3.64 -42.69 5.00
CA SER A 13 2.65 -42.92 6.05
C SER A 13 1.36 -42.16 5.75
N LEU A 14 0.37 -42.89 5.24
CA LEU A 14 -1.02 -42.44 5.15
C LEU A 14 -1.72 -42.68 6.50
N SER A 15 -2.57 -41.75 6.93
CA SER A 15 -3.41 -41.94 8.13
C SER A 15 -4.74 -41.21 7.97
N ALA A 16 -5.72 -41.89 7.37
CA ALA A 16 -7.10 -41.42 7.33
C ALA A 16 -7.86 -41.97 8.55
N GLY A 17 -8.41 -41.08 9.38
CA GLY A 17 -9.33 -41.41 10.47
C GLY A 17 -10.76 -41.04 10.10
N LEU A 18 -11.70 -41.98 10.21
CA LEU A 18 -13.10 -41.83 9.84
C LEU A 18 -14.02 -42.36 10.96
N LEU A 19 -15.28 -41.90 10.99
CA LEU A 19 -16.38 -42.30 11.88
C LEU A 19 -16.25 -41.72 13.30
N LEU A 20 -17.25 -41.03 13.85
CA LEU A 20 -18.56 -41.58 14.21
C LEU A 20 -19.68 -40.52 14.14
N GLY A 21 -20.90 -40.95 13.79
CA GLY A 21 -22.14 -40.18 13.94
C GLY A 21 -23.05 -40.78 15.02
N CYS A 22 -24.06 -40.03 15.45
CA CYS A 22 -25.13 -40.51 16.34
C CYS A 22 -26.52 -40.28 15.71
N PRO A 23 -27.50 -41.16 15.96
CA PRO A 23 -28.85 -41.05 15.42
C PRO A 23 -29.70 -40.01 16.18
N GLY A 24 -30.79 -39.56 15.57
CA GLY A 24 -31.81 -38.73 16.21
C GLY A 24 -33.18 -39.42 16.28
N THR A 25 -34.13 -38.79 16.98
CA THR A 25 -35.51 -39.27 17.10
C THR A 25 -36.52 -38.11 17.19
N GLU A 26 -37.64 -38.30 16.48
CA GLU A 26 -39.01 -37.84 16.78
C GLU A 26 -39.38 -36.33 16.73
N THR A 27 -40.26 -36.02 15.76
CA THR A 27 -41.24 -34.90 15.75
C THR A 27 -42.60 -35.44 16.25
N PRO A 28 -43.54 -34.63 16.79
CA PRO A 28 -44.39 -33.77 15.94
C PRO A 28 -44.77 -32.42 16.64
N PRO A 29 -45.93 -31.75 16.42
CA PRO A 29 -45.92 -30.54 15.58
C PRO A 29 -46.49 -29.26 16.23
N GLY A 30 -46.02 -28.09 15.78
CA GLY A 30 -46.62 -26.79 16.06
C GLY A 30 -45.92 -25.70 15.23
N GLY A 31 -46.68 -24.92 14.45
CA GLY A 31 -46.10 -24.06 13.41
C GLY A 31 -46.36 -22.56 13.60
N SER A 32 -45.37 -21.75 13.21
CA SER A 32 -45.53 -20.38 12.68
C SER A 32 -44.24 -19.97 11.95
N ALA A 33 -44.33 -19.05 10.98
CA ALA A 33 -43.22 -18.73 10.08
C ALA A 33 -42.20 -17.75 10.71
N GLY A 34 -40.93 -17.89 10.32
CA GLY A 34 -39.84 -17.01 10.76
C GLY A 34 -38.51 -17.27 10.05
N THR A 35 -38.30 -16.64 8.89
CA THR A 35 -36.97 -16.41 8.32
C THR A 35 -36.18 -15.41 9.18
N GLY A 36 -34.86 -15.51 9.38
CA GLY A 36 -33.90 -16.55 8.99
C GLY A 36 -32.46 -16.02 9.17
N GLY A 37 -31.45 -16.90 9.22
CA GLY A 37 -30.03 -16.52 9.12
C GLY A 37 -29.24 -16.35 10.43
N THR A 38 -28.67 -17.43 10.94
CA THR A 38 -27.37 -17.41 11.64
C THR A 38 -26.25 -17.20 10.62
N GLY A 39 -25.10 -16.59 10.91
CA GLY A 39 -24.58 -15.96 12.13
C GLY A 39 -23.07 -15.71 11.97
N GLY A 40 -22.42 -14.94 12.86
CA GLY A 40 -20.98 -14.69 12.75
C GLY A 40 -20.40 -13.84 13.88
N THR A 41 -19.50 -14.41 14.68
CA THR A 41 -18.79 -13.73 15.77
C THR A 41 -17.29 -13.67 15.49
N GLY A 42 -16.68 -12.48 15.56
CA GLY A 42 -15.23 -12.32 15.58
C GLY A 42 -14.78 -10.90 15.21
N GLY A 43 -13.66 -10.42 15.78
CA GLY A 43 -12.94 -9.24 15.29
C GLY A 43 -13.08 -7.93 16.06
N THR A 44 -12.96 -7.92 17.39
CA THR A 44 -12.65 -6.66 18.10
C THR A 44 -11.18 -6.28 17.90
N GLY A 45 -10.91 -5.34 17.00
CA GLY A 45 -9.57 -4.79 16.73
C GLY A 45 -9.64 -3.30 16.46
N GLY A 46 -9.59 -2.48 17.52
CA GLY A 46 -9.84 -1.03 17.45
C GLY A 46 -8.61 -0.17 17.68
N MET A 47 -8.07 0.40 16.59
CA MET A 47 -7.37 1.68 16.51
C MET A 47 -7.66 2.24 15.11
N GLY A 48 -7.90 3.53 14.87
CA GLY A 48 -8.04 4.65 15.81
C GLY A 48 -7.91 5.97 15.05
N GLY A 49 -9.01 6.48 14.48
CA GLY A 49 -8.95 7.64 13.57
C GLY A 49 -10.28 8.00 12.92
N ASP A 50 -11.24 8.50 13.71
CA ASP A 50 -12.44 9.16 13.17
C ASP A 50 -12.04 10.37 12.30
N GLY A 51 -12.47 10.39 11.04
CA GLY A 51 -12.10 11.41 10.06
C GLY A 51 -11.86 10.89 8.65
N GLY A 52 -11.76 9.57 8.45
CA GLY A 52 -11.80 8.97 7.11
C GLY A 52 -13.15 9.24 6.43
N MET A 53 -13.10 9.64 5.16
CA MET A 53 -14.27 9.95 4.33
C MET A 53 -15.30 8.80 4.34
N THR A 54 -16.42 8.99 5.03
CA THR A 54 -17.52 8.03 5.00
C THR A 54 -18.24 8.14 3.65
N THR A 55 -18.13 7.10 2.81
CA THR A 55 -18.91 6.94 1.58
C THR A 55 -20.37 6.65 1.93
N SER A 56 -21.04 7.71 2.41
CA SER A 56 -22.38 7.74 2.96
C SER A 56 -23.43 7.56 1.87
N SER A 57 -23.51 6.35 1.33
CA SER A 57 -24.64 5.90 0.53
C SER A 57 -25.93 6.11 1.33
N SER A 58 -26.87 6.87 0.74
CA SER A 58 -28.11 7.39 1.38
C SER A 58 -27.93 8.33 2.59
N GLY A 59 -27.49 9.58 2.34
CA GLY A 59 -27.58 10.68 3.31
C GLY A 59 -27.69 12.06 2.64
N THR A 60 -28.69 12.87 3.02
CA THR A 60 -28.95 14.17 2.38
C THR A 60 -28.05 15.30 2.91
N GLY A 61 -27.38 16.03 2.01
CA GLY A 61 -27.11 17.47 2.21
C GLY A 61 -25.69 17.89 2.60
N GLY A 62 -24.74 16.97 2.73
CA GLY A 62 -23.31 17.31 2.86
C GLY A 62 -22.68 17.51 1.48
N ALA A 63 -22.46 18.75 1.05
CA ALA A 63 -21.64 19.01 -0.13
C ALA A 63 -20.17 18.74 0.21
N LEU A 64 -19.50 17.90 -0.58
CA LEU A 64 -18.04 17.72 -0.48
C LEU A 64 -17.35 19.07 -0.75
N PRO A 65 -16.34 19.47 0.03
CA PRO A 65 -15.60 20.70 -0.22
C PRO A 65 -14.86 20.59 -1.55
N MET A 66 -15.35 21.30 -2.57
CA MET A 66 -14.72 21.35 -3.88
C MET A 66 -13.44 22.20 -3.80
N CYS A 67 -12.29 21.54 -3.81
CA CYS A 67 -10.99 22.20 -3.96
C CYS A 67 -10.47 22.04 -5.40
N THR A 68 -9.43 22.80 -5.75
CA THR A 68 -8.73 22.69 -7.05
C THR A 68 -7.23 22.44 -6.89
N ASP A 69 -6.74 22.25 -5.66
CA ASP A 69 -5.34 22.02 -5.34
C ASP A 69 -5.00 20.54 -5.11
N PHE A 70 -5.97 19.63 -5.26
CA PHE A 70 -5.76 18.18 -5.21
C PHE A 70 -4.91 17.62 -6.36
N GLY A 71 -4.73 18.36 -7.45
CA GLY A 71 -4.02 17.89 -8.63
C GLY A 71 -4.28 18.77 -9.85
N ASP A 72 -3.67 18.41 -10.98
CA ASP A 72 -3.86 19.11 -12.27
C ASP A 72 -4.25 18.16 -13.43
N VAL A 73 -4.59 16.91 -13.12
CA VAL A 73 -5.18 15.92 -14.04
C VAL A 73 -6.48 16.44 -14.66
N THR A 74 -6.67 16.20 -15.96
CA THR A 74 -7.93 16.52 -16.65
C THR A 74 -9.02 15.57 -16.20
N GLN A 75 -10.10 16.09 -15.61
CA GLN A 75 -11.29 15.29 -15.28
C GLN A 75 -12.21 15.27 -16.51
N SER A 76 -12.43 14.09 -17.09
CA SER A 76 -13.18 13.91 -18.35
C SER A 76 -14.37 12.97 -18.19
N ASP A 77 -14.12 11.74 -17.72
CA ASP A 77 -15.12 10.68 -17.69
C ASP A 77 -15.73 10.56 -16.29
N CYS A 78 -15.02 11.05 -15.27
CA CYS A 78 -15.39 11.05 -13.86
C CYS A 78 -14.56 12.06 -13.04
N ASN A 79 -14.96 12.32 -11.80
CA ASN A 79 -14.33 13.23 -10.85
C ASN A 79 -13.56 12.48 -9.75
N LEU A 80 -12.30 12.87 -9.53
CA LEU A 80 -11.36 12.22 -8.61
C LEU A 80 -11.69 12.41 -7.12
N LEU A 81 -12.41 13.49 -6.77
CA LEU A 81 -12.84 13.77 -5.40
C LEU A 81 -14.27 13.28 -5.12
N ALA A 82 -15.16 13.30 -6.13
CA ALA A 82 -16.54 12.83 -5.97
C ALA A 82 -16.70 11.31 -6.19
N GLN A 83 -15.79 10.69 -6.95
CA GLN A 83 -15.80 9.25 -7.27
C GLN A 83 -17.15 8.79 -7.87
N ASP A 84 -17.62 9.57 -8.83
CA ASP A 84 -18.96 9.56 -9.45
C ASP A 84 -19.12 8.56 -10.62
N CYS A 85 -18.41 7.44 -10.56
CA CYS A 85 -18.54 6.35 -11.54
C CYS A 85 -19.89 5.62 -11.43
N GLU A 86 -20.46 5.19 -12.56
CA GLU A 86 -21.75 4.48 -12.58
C GLU A 86 -21.66 3.04 -12.03
N GLY A 87 -20.52 2.37 -12.20
CA GLY A 87 -20.31 1.01 -11.70
C GLY A 87 -20.01 0.98 -10.19
N ALA A 88 -20.81 0.24 -9.42
CA ALA A 88 -20.75 0.19 -7.96
C ALA A 88 -19.42 -0.31 -7.33
N ASN A 89 -18.47 -0.80 -8.13
CA ASN A 89 -17.10 -1.16 -7.71
C ASN A 89 -16.02 -0.55 -8.64
N GLU A 90 -16.34 0.54 -9.32
CA GLU A 90 -15.40 1.30 -10.14
C GLU A 90 -14.72 2.38 -9.30
N THR A 91 -13.48 2.73 -9.65
CA THR A 91 -12.76 3.88 -9.08
C THR A 91 -12.45 4.86 -10.19
N CYS A 92 -12.75 6.13 -9.98
CA CYS A 92 -12.27 7.19 -10.85
C CYS A 92 -10.77 7.39 -10.64
N ARG A 93 -9.98 7.16 -11.71
CA ARG A 93 -8.52 7.23 -11.69
C ARG A 93 -7.98 8.03 -12.88
N PRO A 94 -6.81 8.70 -12.77
CA PRO A 94 -6.13 9.26 -13.92
C PRO A 94 -5.66 8.15 -14.87
N ASN A 95 -5.70 8.38 -16.18
CA ASN A 95 -4.96 7.55 -17.13
C ASN A 95 -3.43 7.69 -16.89
N SER A 96 -2.62 6.84 -17.51
CA SER A 96 -1.16 6.82 -17.32
C SER A 96 -0.41 8.12 -17.65
N LEU A 97 -1.06 9.08 -18.32
CA LEU A 97 -0.52 10.39 -18.68
C LEU A 97 -1.23 11.56 -17.95
N GLY A 98 -2.22 11.27 -17.09
CA GLY A 98 -3.09 12.24 -16.43
C GLY A 98 -3.89 13.14 -17.37
N THR A 99 -4.00 12.78 -18.65
CA THR A 99 -4.67 13.59 -19.68
C THR A 99 -6.18 13.42 -19.72
N ALA A 100 -6.69 12.40 -19.02
CA ALA A 100 -8.09 12.07 -18.82
C ALA A 100 -8.24 11.33 -17.49
N THR A 101 -9.45 11.32 -16.94
CA THR A 101 -9.88 10.40 -15.88
C THR A 101 -10.71 9.28 -16.49
N VAL A 102 -10.67 8.10 -15.90
CA VAL A 102 -11.43 6.91 -16.33
C VAL A 102 -12.01 6.19 -15.12
N CYS A 103 -13.18 5.57 -15.31
CA CYS A 103 -13.75 4.65 -14.34
C CYS A 103 -13.17 3.25 -14.56
N GLU A 104 -12.41 2.75 -13.59
CA GLU A 104 -11.78 1.43 -13.66
C GLU A 104 -12.42 0.48 -12.65
N GLY A 105 -13.04 -0.59 -13.16
CA GLY A 105 -13.68 -1.64 -12.36
C GLY A 105 -12.66 -2.54 -11.67
N GLY A 106 -12.75 -2.65 -10.34
CA GLY A 106 -11.79 -3.42 -9.56
C GLY A 106 -11.57 -2.92 -8.13
N GLY A 107 -12.54 -2.22 -7.55
CA GLY A 107 -12.55 -1.92 -6.12
C GLY A 107 -12.59 -3.20 -5.30
N GLY A 108 -11.67 -3.31 -4.34
CA GLY A 108 -11.66 -4.36 -3.32
C GLY A 108 -12.52 -3.96 -2.11
N VAL A 109 -12.13 -4.44 -0.93
CA VAL A 109 -12.91 -4.26 0.32
C VAL A 109 -12.14 -3.57 1.45
N LYS A 110 -10.87 -3.23 1.25
CA LYS A 110 -10.05 -2.57 2.28
C LYS A 110 -10.35 -1.06 2.33
N GLY A 111 -10.77 -0.58 3.49
CA GLY A 111 -11.08 0.84 3.74
C GLY A 111 -9.85 1.73 3.89
N VAL A 112 -10.10 3.02 4.15
CA VAL A 112 -9.07 4.05 4.37
C VAL A 112 -8.08 3.63 5.46
N GLY A 113 -6.78 3.78 5.20
CA GLY A 113 -5.69 3.48 6.13
C GLY A 113 -5.35 1.99 6.32
N ALA A 114 -6.02 1.07 5.62
CA ALA A 114 -5.71 -0.37 5.71
C ALA A 114 -4.47 -0.75 4.88
N LYS A 115 -3.63 -1.67 5.40
CA LYS A 115 -2.45 -2.21 4.68
C LYS A 115 -2.85 -2.96 3.39
N CYS A 116 -2.16 -2.73 2.29
CA CYS A 116 -2.37 -3.31 0.96
C CYS A 116 -1.04 -3.58 0.23
N THR A 117 -1.06 -4.44 -0.80
CA THR A 117 0.14 -4.83 -1.57
C THR A 117 0.06 -4.49 -3.07
N ALA A 118 -1.15 -4.47 -3.64
CA ALA A 118 -1.41 -4.15 -5.04
C ALA A 118 -2.12 -2.81 -5.23
N SER A 119 -1.69 -2.04 -6.25
CA SER A 119 -2.26 -0.72 -6.60
C SER A 119 -3.75 -0.73 -6.98
N PHE A 120 -4.31 -1.91 -7.28
CA PHE A 120 -5.69 -2.18 -7.70
C PHE A 120 -6.18 -3.49 -7.05
N GLY A 121 -7.49 -3.71 -6.96
CA GLY A 121 -8.09 -4.98 -6.51
C GLY A 121 -8.23 -5.18 -4.99
N GLU A 122 -7.44 -4.50 -4.15
CA GLU A 122 -7.50 -4.64 -2.69
C GLU A 122 -8.29 -3.54 -1.99
N CYS A 123 -8.02 -2.28 -2.35
CA CYS A 123 -8.62 -1.11 -1.73
C CYS A 123 -10.03 -0.84 -2.28
N ALA A 124 -10.93 -0.37 -1.42
CA ALA A 124 -12.31 -0.03 -1.79
C ALA A 124 -12.39 1.07 -2.87
N ALA A 125 -13.55 1.18 -3.51
CA ALA A 125 -13.82 2.21 -4.51
C ALA A 125 -13.44 3.61 -3.99
N GLY A 126 -12.72 4.39 -4.81
CA GLY A 126 -12.18 5.70 -4.44
C GLY A 126 -10.78 5.69 -3.82
N LEU A 127 -10.22 4.52 -3.49
CA LEU A 127 -8.94 4.39 -2.80
C LEU A 127 -7.83 3.82 -3.70
N TYR A 128 -6.60 4.23 -3.41
CA TYR A 128 -5.35 3.89 -4.09
C TYR A 128 -4.44 3.17 -3.09
N CYS A 129 -3.72 2.11 -3.48
CA CYS A 129 -2.67 1.58 -2.61
C CYS A 129 -1.41 2.44 -2.79
N VAL A 130 -1.03 3.17 -1.75
CA VAL A 130 0.09 4.14 -1.77
C VAL A 130 0.97 3.87 -0.55
N PHE A 131 2.25 3.59 -0.81
CA PHE A 131 3.22 3.17 0.22
C PHE A 131 2.71 2.02 1.12
N GLY A 132 1.89 1.14 0.55
CA GLY A 132 1.30 0.01 1.24
C GLY A 132 0.02 0.30 2.02
N TYR A 133 -0.61 1.47 1.86
CA TYR A 133 -1.86 1.83 2.55
C TYR A 133 -2.94 2.32 1.59
N CYS A 134 -4.19 1.89 1.81
CA CYS A 134 -5.35 2.32 1.03
C CYS A 134 -5.71 3.78 1.36
N THR A 135 -5.50 4.69 0.42
CA THR A 135 -5.60 6.14 0.62
C THR A 135 -6.50 6.84 -0.41
N PRO A 136 -7.25 7.90 -0.04
CA PRO A 136 -7.99 8.73 -1.00
C PRO A 136 -7.11 9.83 -1.61
N VAL A 137 -7.64 10.43 -2.68
CA VAL A 137 -7.19 11.74 -3.19
C VAL A 137 -7.53 12.83 -2.16
N CYS A 138 -6.69 13.85 -2.02
CA CYS A 138 -6.85 14.88 -1.00
C CYS A 138 -6.52 16.29 -1.48
N CYS A 139 -7.07 17.28 -0.78
CA CYS A 139 -6.75 18.70 -0.94
C CYS A 139 -5.68 19.10 0.08
N GLN A 140 -4.68 19.89 -0.34
CA GLN A 140 -3.67 20.46 0.58
C GLN A 140 -4.24 21.62 1.40
N SER A 141 -5.28 22.28 0.87
CA SER A 141 -6.08 23.32 1.50
C SER A 141 -6.95 22.81 2.66
N GLU A 142 -7.55 21.63 2.51
CA GLU A 142 -8.50 21.03 3.47
C GLU A 142 -8.06 19.61 3.93
N PRO A 143 -6.80 19.41 4.38
CA PRO A 143 -6.23 18.08 4.58
C PRO A 143 -6.98 17.27 5.64
N ALA A 144 -7.50 17.92 6.68
CA ALA A 144 -8.26 17.27 7.75
C ALA A 144 -9.60 16.68 7.27
N PHE A 145 -10.19 17.19 6.18
CA PHE A 145 -11.44 16.66 5.63
C PHE A 145 -11.20 15.33 4.87
N PHE A 146 -10.12 15.25 4.10
CA PHE A 146 -9.84 14.08 3.25
C PHE A 146 -9.00 13.01 3.95
N CYS A 147 -8.13 13.42 4.88
CA CYS A 147 -7.15 12.56 5.55
C CYS A 147 -7.43 12.33 7.03
N GLY A 148 -8.39 13.04 7.65
CA GLY A 148 -8.60 13.00 9.09
C GLY A 148 -7.37 13.48 9.85
N SER A 149 -6.70 12.56 10.56
CA SER A 149 -5.43 12.80 11.27
C SER A 149 -4.18 12.65 10.41
N ALA A 150 -4.28 12.08 9.20
CA ALA A 150 -3.17 11.93 8.26
C ALA A 150 -2.88 13.23 7.48
N LYS A 151 -1.72 13.28 6.81
CA LYS A 151 -1.28 14.46 6.03
C LYS A 151 -1.62 14.32 4.55
N CYS A 152 -2.09 15.39 3.91
CA CYS A 152 -2.18 15.46 2.44
C CYS A 152 -0.80 15.80 1.85
N SER A 153 0.08 14.81 1.75
CA SER A 153 1.51 15.02 1.43
C SER A 153 2.13 14.01 0.46
N VAL A 154 1.37 13.11 -0.16
CA VAL A 154 1.92 12.20 -1.18
C VAL A 154 1.54 12.67 -2.57
N ARG A 155 2.54 13.10 -3.35
CA ARG A 155 2.37 13.53 -4.75
C ARG A 155 2.59 12.37 -5.70
N ILE A 156 1.53 11.90 -6.37
CA ILE A 156 1.61 10.87 -7.41
C ILE A 156 1.64 11.56 -8.77
N ASN A 157 2.62 11.20 -9.61
CA ASN A 157 2.79 11.77 -10.95
C ASN A 157 2.24 10.81 -12.02
N TYR A 158 1.56 11.35 -13.02
CA TYR A 158 1.02 10.65 -14.20
C TYR A 158 1.46 11.43 -15.44
N GLY A 159 2.50 10.97 -16.13
CA GLY A 159 3.16 11.77 -17.17
C GLY A 159 3.67 13.11 -16.62
N SER A 160 3.20 14.23 -17.17
CA SER A 160 3.50 15.59 -16.67
C SER A 160 2.48 16.13 -15.65
N LYS A 161 1.47 15.33 -15.30
CA LYS A 161 0.37 15.66 -14.40
C LYS A 161 0.57 15.06 -13.02
N ARG A 162 -0.14 15.57 -12.02
CA ARG A 162 -0.07 15.06 -10.64
C ARG A 162 -1.40 15.09 -9.90
N ILE A 163 -1.48 14.26 -8.87
CA ILE A 163 -2.49 14.32 -7.79
C ILE A 163 -1.81 14.26 -6.42
N TRP A 164 -2.50 14.73 -5.39
CA TRP A 164 -2.16 14.54 -3.98
C TRP A 164 -3.04 13.47 -3.35
N THR A 165 -2.43 12.65 -2.50
CA THR A 165 -3.09 11.60 -1.73
C THR A 165 -2.62 11.64 -0.26
N CYS A 166 -3.43 11.10 0.64
CA CYS A 166 -3.11 11.12 2.07
C CYS A 166 -1.96 10.16 2.40
N ASN A 167 -1.08 10.57 3.32
CA ASN A 167 -0.03 9.71 3.85
C ASN A 167 -0.48 9.01 5.14
N PHE A 168 -0.79 7.71 5.05
CA PHE A 168 -1.08 6.85 6.20
C PHE A 168 0.12 6.00 6.65
N ALA A 169 1.23 6.01 5.90
CA ALA A 169 2.43 5.28 6.29
C ALA A 169 3.11 5.97 7.50
N PRO A 170 3.50 5.22 8.55
CA PRO A 170 4.27 5.77 9.67
C PRO A 170 5.55 6.44 9.18
N SER A 171 5.91 7.58 9.78
CA SER A 171 7.21 8.23 9.54
C SER A 171 8.27 7.64 10.45
N CYS A 172 9.49 7.50 9.93
CA CYS A 172 10.58 6.78 10.60
C CYS A 172 11.93 7.51 10.48
N THR A 173 12.88 7.11 11.32
CA THR A 173 14.26 7.61 11.26
C THR A 173 15.03 6.78 10.23
N LEU A 174 15.41 7.38 9.10
CA LEU A 174 16.12 6.67 8.03
C LEU A 174 17.40 6.00 8.55
N PHE A 175 17.70 4.80 8.05
CA PHE A 175 18.80 3.92 8.47
C PHE A 175 18.72 3.35 9.90
N ASP A 176 17.91 3.91 10.79
CA ASP A 176 17.60 3.35 12.12
C ASP A 176 16.40 2.39 12.02
N GLY A 177 15.26 2.89 11.55
CA GLY A 177 14.08 2.10 11.16
C GLY A 177 13.27 1.50 12.31
N LYS A 178 13.69 1.69 13.58
CA LYS A 178 13.01 1.20 14.79
C LYS A 178 11.54 1.63 14.97
N GLU A 179 11.07 2.60 14.19
CA GLU A 179 9.67 3.06 14.20
C GLU A 179 8.74 2.21 13.30
N CYS A 180 9.28 1.23 12.57
CA CYS A 180 8.54 0.39 11.63
C CYS A 180 8.13 -0.97 12.22
N ASP A 181 6.99 -1.49 11.76
CA ASP A 181 6.53 -2.86 12.05
C ASP A 181 7.46 -3.89 11.38
N GLU A 182 7.50 -5.13 11.91
CA GLU A 182 8.29 -6.25 11.36
C GLU A 182 7.99 -6.62 9.89
N ASP A 183 6.87 -6.14 9.32
CA ASP A 183 6.48 -6.30 7.91
C ASP A 183 6.75 -5.06 7.04
N THR A 184 7.49 -4.07 7.54
CA THR A 184 7.77 -2.79 6.86
C THR A 184 9.20 -2.31 7.03
N GLU A 185 9.72 -1.61 6.02
CA GLU A 185 11.07 -1.04 6.03
C GLU A 185 11.05 0.49 5.96
N CYS A 186 11.97 1.15 6.65
CA CYS A 186 12.10 2.60 6.61
C CYS A 186 12.80 3.06 5.32
N ARG A 187 12.07 3.73 4.43
CA ARG A 187 12.56 4.16 3.11
C ARG A 187 12.37 5.65 2.90
N LEU A 188 13.41 6.33 2.38
CA LEU A 188 13.33 7.73 1.94
C LEU A 188 12.38 7.82 0.75
N THR A 189 11.23 8.46 0.95
CA THR A 189 10.03 8.25 0.12
C THR A 189 9.51 9.54 -0.53
N VAL A 190 9.58 10.69 0.15
CA VAL A 190 9.34 12.00 -0.46
C VAL A 190 10.64 12.80 -0.37
N LEU A 191 11.36 12.89 -1.48
CA LEU A 191 12.71 13.50 -1.52
C LEU A 191 12.67 14.99 -1.19
N GLU A 192 11.67 15.72 -1.67
CA GLU A 192 11.56 17.17 -1.45
C GLU A 192 11.31 17.56 0.02
N ASP A 193 10.65 16.69 0.78
CA ASP A 193 10.35 16.87 2.21
C ASP A 193 11.34 16.08 3.12
N GLU A 194 12.36 15.45 2.53
CA GLU A 194 13.31 14.51 3.17
C GLU A 194 12.63 13.39 3.99
N LEU A 195 11.40 13.03 3.62
CA LEU A 195 10.51 12.21 4.43
C LEU A 195 10.75 10.71 4.21
N ALA A 196 11.21 10.04 5.26
CA ALA A 196 11.30 8.59 5.33
C ALA A 196 10.03 7.98 5.97
N LEU A 197 9.53 6.90 5.36
CA LEU A 197 8.28 6.22 5.71
C LEU A 197 8.48 4.72 5.86
N CYS A 198 7.69 4.09 6.72
CA CYS A 198 7.61 2.63 6.85
C CYS A 198 6.74 2.05 5.74
N VAL A 199 7.39 1.48 4.73
CA VAL A 199 6.75 0.94 3.52
C VAL A 199 6.90 -0.59 3.52
N PRO A 200 5.83 -1.38 3.32
CA PRO A 200 5.97 -2.83 3.16
C PRO A 200 6.70 -3.16 1.85
N PRO A 201 7.47 -4.26 1.78
CA PRO A 201 8.16 -4.66 0.56
C PRO A 201 7.18 -5.06 -0.55
N SER A 202 7.58 -4.93 -1.82
CA SER A 202 6.73 -5.33 -2.96
C SER A 202 6.58 -6.85 -3.13
N GLY A 203 7.33 -7.63 -2.34
CA GLY A 203 7.48 -9.08 -2.51
C GLY A 203 8.45 -9.49 -3.63
N LYS A 204 9.07 -8.55 -4.34
CA LYS A 204 10.06 -8.79 -5.38
C LYS A 204 11.32 -7.94 -5.15
N PHE A 205 12.24 -8.44 -4.34
CA PHE A 205 13.51 -7.77 -4.11
C PHE A 205 14.46 -7.87 -5.31
N ALA A 206 14.69 -6.76 -6.00
CA ALA A 206 15.80 -6.53 -6.90
C ALA A 206 17.08 -6.17 -6.11
N ALA A 207 18.24 -6.53 -6.65
CA ALA A 207 19.54 -6.27 -6.02
C ALA A 207 20.10 -4.89 -6.42
N GLU A 208 21.08 -4.39 -5.67
CA GLU A 208 21.83 -3.16 -5.99
C GLU A 208 22.34 -3.19 -7.45
N GLY A 209 21.84 -2.27 -8.28
CA GLY A 209 22.12 -2.16 -9.71
C GLY A 209 21.19 -2.90 -10.67
N GLU A 210 20.29 -3.76 -10.19
CA GLU A 210 19.24 -4.39 -11.02
C GLU A 210 18.06 -3.43 -11.26
N PRO A 211 17.29 -3.61 -12.35
CA PRO A 211 16.08 -2.82 -12.63
C PRO A 211 14.99 -2.96 -11.56
N CYS A 212 14.17 -1.93 -11.42
CA CYS A 212 13.04 -1.86 -10.49
C CYS A 212 11.92 -0.99 -11.06
N ASP A 213 10.67 -1.26 -10.67
CA ASP A 213 9.48 -0.53 -11.12
C ASP A 213 8.85 0.29 -9.98
N ALA A 214 9.00 -0.16 -8.73
CA ALA A 214 8.43 0.46 -7.53
C ALA A 214 9.49 0.79 -6.46
N ILE A 215 9.20 1.78 -5.62
CA ILE A 215 10.12 2.28 -4.57
C ILE A 215 10.50 1.22 -3.51
N ASN A 216 9.67 0.20 -3.36
CA ASN A 216 9.78 -0.93 -2.44
C ASN A 216 10.16 -2.27 -3.13
N ASP A 217 10.64 -2.22 -4.38
CA ASP A 217 11.28 -3.37 -5.05
C ASP A 217 12.74 -3.57 -4.61
N CYS A 218 13.37 -2.58 -3.99
CA CYS A 218 14.81 -2.64 -3.66
C CYS A 218 15.06 -3.18 -2.26
N GLY A 219 16.30 -3.58 -1.94
CA GLY A 219 16.65 -4.04 -0.58
C GLY A 219 16.55 -2.96 0.51
N GLU A 220 16.89 -3.34 1.74
CA GLU A 220 16.96 -2.42 2.88
C GLU A 220 17.80 -1.17 2.58
N ALA A 221 17.29 0.00 2.97
CA ALA A 221 17.92 1.31 2.75
C ALA A 221 18.28 1.65 1.28
N GLN A 222 17.82 0.85 0.32
CA GLN A 222 17.87 1.15 -1.11
C GLN A 222 16.55 1.78 -1.56
N ARG A 223 16.61 2.60 -2.61
CA ARG A 223 15.46 3.14 -3.34
C ARG A 223 15.53 2.73 -4.81
N CYS A 224 14.39 2.78 -5.49
CA CYS A 224 14.35 2.65 -6.93
C CYS A 224 14.66 3.99 -7.62
N ASP A 225 15.68 4.02 -8.47
CA ASP A 225 16.11 5.17 -9.29
C ASP A 225 16.36 4.68 -10.73
N SER A 226 15.32 4.11 -11.35
CA SER A 226 15.31 3.20 -12.53
C SER A 226 16.05 1.86 -12.35
N VAL A 227 16.99 1.82 -11.42
CA VAL A 227 17.65 0.64 -10.87
C VAL A 227 17.75 0.81 -9.36
N CYS A 228 17.90 -0.28 -8.61
CA CYS A 228 18.04 -0.20 -7.15
C CYS A 228 19.39 0.42 -6.76
N ARG A 229 19.35 1.42 -5.88
CA ARG A 229 20.53 2.11 -5.35
C ARG A 229 20.41 2.37 -3.85
N TYR A 230 21.49 2.12 -3.11
CA TYR A 230 21.61 2.57 -1.71
C TYR A 230 21.38 4.08 -1.57
N SER A 231 20.58 4.47 -0.57
CA SER A 231 20.51 5.84 -0.08
C SER A 231 21.68 6.11 0.86
N CYS A 232 22.22 7.32 0.84
CA CYS A 232 23.42 7.69 1.61
C CYS A 232 23.27 9.05 2.30
N LEU A 233 24.15 9.32 3.29
CA LEU A 233 24.28 10.63 3.92
C LEU A 233 25.30 11.47 3.15
N ASN A 234 24.95 12.73 2.87
CA ASN A 234 25.83 13.63 2.10
C ASN A 234 27.16 13.95 2.79
N MET A 235 27.25 13.72 4.11
CA MET A 235 28.46 13.88 4.91
C MET A 235 28.78 12.57 5.64
N GLY A 236 30.04 12.12 5.60
CA GLY A 236 30.52 10.97 6.36
C GLY A 236 30.21 9.59 5.78
N TRP A 237 29.58 9.48 4.61
CA TRP A 237 29.27 8.18 3.97
C TRP A 237 30.49 7.27 3.75
N GLN A 238 31.70 7.83 3.69
CA GLN A 238 32.95 7.09 3.56
C GLN A 238 33.29 6.25 4.80
N ASP A 239 32.82 6.68 5.98
CA ASP A 239 33.09 6.07 7.29
C ASP A 239 31.88 5.24 7.80
N LEU A 240 30.82 5.11 6.99
CA LEU A 240 29.56 4.46 7.34
C LEU A 240 29.38 3.11 6.63
N GLU A 241 28.67 2.20 7.30
CA GLU A 241 28.36 0.87 6.74
C GLU A 241 27.26 0.94 5.66
N LEU A 242 27.21 -0.08 4.81
CA LEU A 242 26.15 -0.24 3.82
C LEU A 242 24.79 -0.39 4.53
N GLY A 243 23.78 0.32 4.02
CA GLY A 243 22.48 0.42 4.69
C GLY A 243 22.47 1.29 5.95
N LYS A 244 23.60 1.88 6.36
CA LYS A 244 23.72 2.87 7.45
C LYS A 244 24.16 4.25 6.95
N GLY A 245 23.84 4.56 5.69
CA GLY A 245 24.17 5.82 5.02
C GLY A 245 25.50 5.82 4.26
N GLY A 246 26.25 4.70 4.27
CA GLY A 246 27.46 4.51 3.47
C GLY A 246 27.18 3.92 2.08
N CYS A 247 28.15 4.06 1.17
CA CYS A 247 28.03 3.61 -0.24
C CYS A 247 28.89 2.37 -0.57
N PRO A 248 28.47 1.55 -1.55
CA PRO A 248 29.27 0.42 -2.05
C PRO A 248 30.67 0.83 -2.50
N ALA A 249 31.64 -0.07 -2.35
CA ALA A 249 33.02 0.16 -2.78
C ALA A 249 33.09 0.47 -4.29
N GLY A 250 33.67 1.62 -4.62
CA GLY A 250 33.70 2.12 -6.00
C GLY A 250 32.49 2.94 -6.44
N GLN A 251 31.56 3.25 -5.52
CA GLN A 251 30.52 4.27 -5.71
C GLN A 251 30.78 5.50 -4.83
N THR A 252 30.11 6.61 -5.13
CA THR A 252 30.11 7.85 -4.35
C THR A 252 28.69 8.31 -4.04
N CYS A 253 28.49 8.97 -2.89
CA CYS A 253 27.20 9.57 -2.57
C CYS A 253 26.98 10.82 -3.44
N THR A 254 25.98 10.77 -4.32
CA THR A 254 25.51 11.91 -5.11
C THR A 254 24.33 12.58 -4.39
N PRO A 255 24.45 13.84 -3.92
CA PRO A 255 23.34 14.51 -3.23
C PRO A 255 22.10 14.69 -4.10
N ASP A 256 20.93 14.36 -3.56
CA ASP A 256 19.63 14.71 -4.14
C ASP A 256 18.87 15.71 -3.26
N THR A 257 19.07 15.64 -1.94
CA THR A 257 18.48 16.51 -0.91
C THR A 257 19.60 17.16 -0.09
N PRO A 258 19.33 18.09 0.85
CA PRO A 258 20.35 18.64 1.76
C PRO A 258 21.08 17.59 2.62
N LEU A 259 20.37 16.63 3.21
CA LEU A 259 20.93 15.60 4.09
C LEU A 259 21.30 14.30 3.37
N TYR A 260 20.52 13.92 2.35
CA TYR A 260 20.58 12.62 1.71
C TYR A 260 20.95 12.68 0.23
N GLY A 261 21.50 11.57 -0.24
CA GLY A 261 21.81 11.32 -1.63
C GLY A 261 21.62 9.86 -2.01
N VAL A 262 22.09 9.53 -3.19
CA VAL A 262 22.08 8.18 -3.76
C VAL A 262 23.49 7.76 -4.17
N CYS A 263 23.84 6.52 -3.88
CA CYS A 263 25.13 5.97 -4.28
C CYS A 263 25.15 5.73 -5.80
N ARG A 264 26.19 6.24 -6.48
CA ARG A 264 26.39 6.12 -7.93
C ARG A 264 27.88 5.85 -8.26
N PRO A 265 28.18 5.07 -9.31
CA PRO A 265 29.56 4.87 -9.81
C PRO A 265 30.26 6.17 -10.23
#